data_AF-A0AAN8GK35-F1
#
_entry.id   AF-A0AAN8GK35-F1
#
_cell.length_a   1.000
_cell.length_b   1.000
_cell.length_c   1.000
_cell.angle_alpha   90.00
_cell.angle_beta   90.00
_cell.angle_gamma   90.00
#
_symmetry.space_group_name_H-M   'P 1'
#
loop_
_entity.id
_entity.type
_entity.pdbx_description
1 polymer ?
#
loop_
_entity_poly.entity_id
_entity_poly.type
_entity_poly.pdbx_seq_one_letter_code
_entity_poly.pdbx_strand_id
1 'polypeptide(L)'
;MAPEVWGGLTYTAQADIFSLGVMFWAVLERITFLEEGATQEQLGAYVCKGRSGWLIPLGEALWENDDLQLCIPMKFKRAPPLPPPPGPAMCTLLSDMLASDPDARPPAEQLEARVRSALEEDSH
;
A
#
# COMPACT_ATOMS: atom_id res chain seq x y z
N MET A 1 -6.50 -5.33 5.71
CA MET A 1 -7.89 -4.94 5.35
C MET A 1 -7.92 -3.45 5.06
N ALA A 2 -8.85 -3.02 4.21
CA ALA A 2 -9.02 -1.62 3.84
C ALA A 2 -9.70 -0.78 4.95
N PRO A 3 -9.53 0.56 4.96
CA PRO A 3 -10.03 1.43 6.03
C PRO A 3 -11.53 1.32 6.29
N GLU A 4 -12.33 1.25 5.23
CA GLU A 4 -13.78 1.14 5.32
C GLU A 4 -14.22 -0.16 6.03
N VAL A 5 -13.46 -1.24 5.86
CA VAL A 5 -13.76 -2.53 6.48
C VAL A 5 -13.39 -2.52 7.97
N TRP A 6 -12.32 -1.81 8.35
CA TRP A 6 -12.01 -1.54 9.77
C TRP A 6 -13.11 -0.69 10.43
N GLY A 7 -13.73 0.23 9.67
CA GLY A 7 -14.91 0.99 10.09
C GLY A 7 -16.22 0.21 10.13
N GLY A 8 -16.21 -1.09 9.84
CA GLY A 8 -17.39 -1.95 9.88
C GLY A 8 -18.27 -1.88 8.63
N LEU A 9 -17.83 -1.23 7.56
CA LEU A 9 -18.51 -1.28 6.26
C LEU A 9 -18.30 -2.63 5.58
N THR A 10 -19.20 -2.95 4.65
CA THR A 10 -19.16 -4.23 3.94
C THR A 10 -17.95 -4.31 3.03
N TYR A 11 -17.34 -5.49 2.95
CA TYR A 11 -16.24 -5.76 2.03
C TYR A 11 -16.69 -5.63 0.58
N THR A 12 -15.89 -4.94 -0.25
CA THR A 12 -16.15 -4.74 -1.68
C THR A 12 -14.90 -5.00 -2.51
N ALA A 13 -15.05 -5.01 -3.84
CA ALA A 13 -13.90 -5.07 -4.74
C ALA A 13 -12.90 -3.91 -4.51
N GLN A 14 -13.34 -2.76 -4.00
CA GLN A 14 -12.42 -1.66 -3.67
C GLN A 14 -11.54 -1.98 -2.45
N ALA A 15 -12.00 -2.83 -1.53
CA ALA A 15 -11.17 -3.32 -0.44
C ALA A 15 -10.06 -4.27 -0.95
N ASP A 16 -10.33 -5.02 -2.03
CA ASP A 16 -9.30 -5.79 -2.74
C ASP A 16 -8.27 -4.87 -3.41
N ILE A 17 -8.71 -3.78 -4.06
CA ILE A 17 -7.81 -2.79 -4.69
C ILE A 17 -6.84 -2.21 -3.68
N PHE A 18 -7.35 -1.81 -2.51
CA PHE A 18 -6.50 -1.33 -1.41
C PHE A 18 -5.51 -2.40 -0.94
N SER A 19 -5.99 -3.64 -0.75
CA SER A 19 -5.15 -4.74 -0.27
C SER A 19 -4.04 -5.09 -1.28
N LEU A 20 -4.33 -5.03 -2.58
CA LEU A 20 -3.34 -5.15 -3.65
C LEU A 20 -2.34 -4.00 -3.63
N GLY A 21 -2.79 -2.76 -3.38
CA GLY A 21 -1.92 -1.60 -3.21
C GLY A 21 -0.93 -1.80 -2.07
N VAL A 22 -1.40 -2.27 -0.91
CA VAL A 22 -0.52 -2.60 0.23
C VAL A 22 0.50 -3.66 -0.16
N MET A 23 0.08 -4.71 -0.86
CA MET A 23 0.97 -5.78 -1.30
C MET A 23 2.03 -5.29 -2.30
N PHE A 24 1.64 -4.51 -3.31
CA PHE A 24 2.57 -3.92 -4.27
C PHE A 24 3.58 -3.02 -3.58
N TRP A 25 3.11 -2.16 -2.66
CA TRP A 25 4.00 -1.31 -1.89
C TRP A 25 4.97 -2.13 -1.04
N ALA A 26 4.48 -3.15 -0.33
CA ALA A 26 5.31 -4.03 0.48
C ALA A 26 6.35 -4.80 -0.35
N VAL A 27 6.01 -5.21 -1.57
CA VAL A 27 6.97 -5.88 -2.49
C VAL A 27 8.03 -4.90 -2.99
N LEU A 28 7.62 -3.70 -3.42
CA LEU A 28 8.51 -2.67 -3.96
C LEU A 28 9.51 -2.18 -2.91
N GLU A 29 9.05 -2.00 -1.66
CA GLU A 29 9.85 -1.49 -0.54
C GLU A 29 10.42 -2.60 0.36
N ARG A 30 10.09 -3.87 0.08
CA ARG A 30 10.42 -5.03 0.93
C ARG A 30 9.98 -4.81 2.39
N ILE A 31 8.76 -4.32 2.58
CA ILE A 31 8.18 -4.11 3.91
C ILE A 31 7.71 -5.46 4.43
N THR A 32 8.49 -6.00 5.35
CA THR A 32 8.12 -7.22 6.08
C THR A 32 7.94 -6.92 7.56
N PHE A 33 7.14 -7.76 8.22
CA PHE A 33 7.04 -7.82 9.66
C PHE A 33 7.01 -9.27 10.11
N LEU A 34 7.42 -9.50 11.36
CA LEU A 34 7.36 -10.79 12.01
C LEU A 34 6.37 -10.69 13.16
N GLU A 35 5.24 -11.37 13.06
CA GLU A 35 4.25 -11.44 14.13
C GLU A 35 4.78 -12.29 15.30
N GLU A 36 4.39 -11.93 16.52
CA GLU A 36 4.81 -12.68 17.71
C GLU A 36 4.25 -14.11 17.65
N GLY A 37 5.15 -15.09 17.65
CA GLY A 37 4.81 -16.51 17.50
C GLY A 37 4.84 -17.04 16.06
N ALA A 38 5.00 -16.17 15.05
CA ALA A 38 5.25 -16.58 13.67
C ALA A 38 6.74 -16.89 13.46
N THR A 39 7.02 -17.88 12.60
CA THR A 39 8.38 -18.23 12.15
C THR A 39 8.71 -17.68 10.77
N GLN A 40 7.71 -17.10 10.09
CA GLN A 40 7.83 -16.56 8.75
C GLN A 40 7.50 -15.07 8.74
N GLU A 41 8.33 -14.31 8.03
CA GLU A 41 8.06 -12.91 7.75
C GLU A 41 6.86 -12.80 6.78
N GLN A 42 6.01 -11.82 7.06
CA GLN A 42 4.86 -11.50 6.24
C GLN A 42 5.06 -10.15 5.57
N LEU A 43 4.60 -10.05 4.32
CA LEU A 43 4.55 -8.79 3.58
C LEU A 43 3.32 -7.99 4.01
N GLY A 44 3.52 -6.71 4.31
CA GLY A 44 2.42 -5.81 4.62
C GLY A 44 2.91 -4.43 5.06
N ALA A 45 2.01 -3.45 5.02
CA ALA A 45 2.30 -2.09 5.47
C ALA A 45 1.71 -1.84 6.86
N TYR A 46 2.55 -1.35 7.77
CA TYR A 46 2.22 -1.11 9.17
C TYR A 46 2.71 0.27 9.59
N VAL A 47 2.01 0.85 10.56
CA VAL A 47 2.34 2.15 11.15
C VAL A 47 2.62 1.96 12.64
N CYS A 48 3.70 2.54 13.14
CA CYS A 48 3.98 2.57 14.57
C CYS A 48 3.07 3.57 15.27
N LYS A 49 2.21 3.09 16.17
CA LYS A 49 1.31 3.91 16.99
C LYS A 49 1.94 4.20 18.35
N GLY A 50 2.12 5.49 18.63
CA GLY A 50 2.61 5.98 19.93
C GLY A 50 4.08 5.66 20.23
N ARG A 51 4.50 5.95 21.46
CA ARG A 51 5.91 5.74 21.91
C ARG A 51 6.24 4.29 22.23
N SER A 52 5.22 3.45 22.39
CA SER A 52 5.32 2.03 22.73
C SER A 52 5.75 1.16 21.55
N GLY A 53 5.74 1.70 20.32
CA GLY A 53 6.07 0.94 19.11
C GLY A 53 5.03 -0.09 18.71
N TRP A 54 3.78 0.06 19.14
CA TRP A 54 2.70 -0.84 18.74
C TRP A 54 2.44 -0.71 17.23
N LEU A 55 2.51 -1.81 16.49
CA LEU A 55 2.27 -1.80 15.05
C LEU A 55 0.78 -1.99 14.79
N ILE A 56 0.19 -1.07 14.03
CA ILE A 56 -1.15 -1.23 13.48
C ILE A 56 -1.09 -1.40 11.96
N PRO A 57 -1.96 -2.22 11.35
CA PRO A 57 -2.08 -2.32 9.90
C PRO A 57 -2.39 -0.96 9.28
N LEU A 58 -1.88 -0.70 8.08
CA LEU A 58 -2.09 0.58 7.38
C LEU A 58 -3.58 0.95 7.25
N GLY A 59 -4.44 -0.03 6.95
CA GLY A 59 -5.88 0.22 6.83
C GLY A 59 -6.52 0.71 8.13
N GLU A 60 -6.08 0.20 9.29
CA GLU A 60 -6.55 0.69 10.60
C GLU A 60 -6.06 2.12 10.82
N ALA A 61 -4.80 2.40 10.50
CA ALA A 61 -4.22 3.73 10.64
C ALA A 61 -4.94 4.79 9.79
N LEU A 62 -5.28 4.45 8.54
CA LEU A 62 -6.03 5.32 7.63
C LEU A 62 -7.50 5.46 8.02
N TRP A 63 -8.08 4.44 8.68
CA TRP A 63 -9.42 4.56 9.25
C TRP A 63 -9.45 5.52 10.44
N GLU A 64 -8.41 5.51 11.28
CA GLU A 64 -8.28 6.46 12.40
C GLU A 64 -7.90 7.88 11.96
N ASN A 65 -7.16 8.02 10.86
CA ASN A 65 -6.71 9.28 10.30
C ASN A 65 -6.62 9.19 8.76
N ASP A 66 -7.65 9.67 8.08
CA ASP A 66 -7.75 9.68 6.62
C ASP A 66 -6.75 10.63 5.94
N ASP A 67 -6.27 11.64 6.66
CA ASP A 67 -5.23 12.58 6.21
C ASP A 67 -3.79 12.03 6.35
N LEU A 68 -3.62 10.77 6.75
CA LEU A 68 -2.29 10.15 6.91
C LEU A 68 -1.53 10.14 5.57
N GLN A 69 -0.49 10.95 5.48
CA GLN A 69 0.35 11.07 4.28
C GLN A 69 1.24 9.84 4.10
N LEU A 70 1.09 9.15 2.97
CA LEU A 70 1.91 8.00 2.60
C LEU A 70 3.10 8.46 1.75
N CYS A 71 4.31 8.08 2.16
CA CYS A 71 5.53 8.36 1.40
C CYS A 71 5.82 7.21 0.43
N ILE A 72 5.32 7.31 -0.80
CA ILE A 72 5.43 6.26 -1.83
C ILE A 72 6.28 6.74 -3.01
N PRO A 73 7.36 6.05 -3.40
CA PRO A 73 8.21 5.16 -2.60
C PRO A 73 9.02 5.98 -1.57
N MET A 74 9.45 5.33 -0.49
CA MET A 74 10.32 5.96 0.50
C MET A 74 11.70 6.17 -0.12
N LYS A 75 12.09 7.43 -0.34
CA LYS A 75 13.39 7.84 -0.93
C LYS A 75 14.64 7.36 -0.16
N PHE A 76 14.47 6.65 0.95
CA PHE A 76 15.54 6.19 1.82
C PHE A 76 15.36 4.70 2.15
N LYS A 77 16.17 3.84 1.51
CA LYS A 77 17.04 2.89 2.21
C LYS A 77 18.09 2.29 1.27
N ARG A 78 19.34 2.38 1.73
CA ARG A 78 20.55 1.85 1.11
C ARG A 78 20.46 0.32 1.03
N ALA A 79 20.21 -0.24 -0.15
CA ALA A 79 20.48 -1.64 -0.45
C ALA A 79 20.80 -1.82 -1.96
N PRO A 80 21.86 -2.56 -2.35
CA PRO A 80 22.16 -2.89 -3.75
C PRO A 80 21.67 -4.29 -4.17
N PRO A 81 21.55 -4.58 -5.49
CA PRO A 81 20.79 -3.77 -6.44
C PRO A 81 19.28 -4.00 -6.20
N LEU A 82 18.58 -2.91 -5.96
CA LEU A 82 17.13 -2.87 -6.02
C LEU A 82 16.69 -3.09 -7.48
N PRO A 83 15.47 -3.57 -7.77
CA PRO A 83 14.81 -3.08 -8.97
C PRO A 83 14.84 -1.54 -8.91
N PRO A 84 14.99 -0.83 -10.05
CA PRO A 84 14.89 0.62 -10.03
C PRO A 84 13.61 1.04 -9.29
N PRO A 85 13.63 2.13 -8.51
CA PRO A 85 12.41 2.61 -7.88
C PRO A 85 11.33 2.76 -8.96
N PRO A 86 10.06 2.43 -8.63
CA PRO A 86 8.96 2.62 -9.57
C PRO A 86 9.00 4.06 -10.09
N GLY A 87 8.73 4.25 -11.38
CA GLY A 87 8.69 5.59 -11.93
C GLY A 87 7.45 6.35 -11.45
N PRO A 88 7.36 7.65 -11.76
CA PRO A 88 6.31 8.51 -11.24
C PRO A 88 4.90 8.00 -11.51
N ALA A 89 4.64 7.39 -12.68
CA ALA A 89 3.31 6.90 -13.04
C ALA A 89 2.89 5.73 -12.15
N MET A 90 3.80 4.79 -11.88
CA MET A 90 3.55 3.70 -10.95
C MET A 90 3.35 4.19 -9.51
N CYS A 91 4.08 5.22 -9.09
CA CYS A 91 3.90 5.84 -7.77
C CYS A 91 2.52 6.49 -7.61
N THR A 92 2.05 7.16 -8.64
CA THR A 92 0.70 7.74 -8.68
C THR A 92 -0.36 6.65 -8.63
N LEU A 93 -0.25 5.61 -9.45
CA LEU A 93 -1.19 4.49 -9.41
C LEU A 93 -1.24 3.83 -8.02
N LEU A 94 -0.08 3.63 -7.39
CA LEU A 94 -0.01 3.04 -6.06
C LEU A 94 -0.66 3.94 -4.99
N SER A 95 -0.52 5.25 -5.13
CA SER A 95 -1.22 6.23 -4.29
C SER A 95 -2.73 6.17 -4.49
N ASP A 96 -3.21 6.07 -5.73
CA ASP A 96 -4.63 5.95 -6.06
C ASP A 96 -5.22 4.65 -5.47
N MET A 97 -4.50 3.52 -5.55
CA MET A 97 -4.93 2.24 -4.96
C MET A 97 -5.04 2.32 -3.44
N LEU A 98 -4.21 3.13 -2.78
CA LEU A 98 -4.13 3.26 -1.33
C LEU A 98 -4.98 4.42 -0.76
N ALA A 99 -5.86 5.02 -1.57
CA ALA A 99 -6.76 6.06 -1.10
C ALA A 99 -7.67 5.58 0.05
N SER A 100 -7.86 6.43 1.07
CA SER A 100 -8.75 6.12 2.19
C SER A 100 -10.20 5.96 1.71
N ASP A 101 -10.66 6.87 0.86
CA ASP A 101 -11.95 6.80 0.19
C ASP A 101 -11.97 5.67 -0.87
N PRO A 102 -12.85 4.65 -0.75
CA PRO A 102 -12.97 3.57 -1.74
C PRO A 102 -13.40 4.06 -3.12
N ASP A 103 -14.13 5.18 -3.24
CA ASP A 103 -14.59 5.70 -4.54
C ASP A 103 -13.48 6.43 -5.30
N ALA A 104 -12.41 6.84 -4.60
CA ALA A 104 -11.23 7.45 -5.21
C ALA A 104 -10.26 6.41 -5.84
N ARG A 105 -10.44 5.12 -5.52
CA ARG A 105 -9.57 4.04 -6.00
C ARG A 105 -9.92 3.63 -7.44
N PRO A 106 -8.95 3.14 -8.22
CA PRO A 106 -9.23 2.65 -9.57
C PRO A 106 -10.15 1.42 -9.51
N PRO A 107 -11.16 1.32 -10.39
CA PRO A 107 -12.01 0.14 -10.43
C PRO A 107 -11.20 -1.09 -10.86
N ALA A 108 -11.52 -2.23 -10.25
CA ALA A 108 -10.76 -3.48 -10.45
C ALA A 108 -10.64 -3.91 -11.92
N GLU A 109 -11.68 -3.70 -12.71
CA GLU A 109 -11.69 -4.02 -14.15
C GLU A 109 -10.70 -3.19 -14.98
N GLN A 110 -10.26 -2.03 -14.48
CA GLN A 110 -9.31 -1.15 -15.16
C GLN A 110 -7.88 -1.30 -14.64
N LEU A 111 -7.67 -2.05 -13.54
CA LEU A 111 -6.38 -2.09 -12.85
C LEU A 111 -5.25 -2.60 -13.75
N GLU A 112 -5.49 -3.69 -14.50
CA GLU A 112 -4.49 -4.26 -15.42
C GLU A 112 -4.04 -3.23 -16.47
N ALA A 113 -5.00 -2.54 -17.08
CA ALA A 113 -4.73 -1.51 -18.09
C ALA A 113 -3.94 -0.33 -17.50
N ARG A 114 -4.28 0.10 -16.28
CA ARG A 114 -3.54 1.18 -15.59
C ARG A 114 -2.12 0.78 -15.24
N VAL A 115 -1.90 -0.45 -14.76
CA VAL A 115 -0.55 -0.98 -14.49
C VAL A 115 0.29 -0.99 -15.77
N ARG A 116 -0.29 -1.44 -16.89
CA ARG A 116 0.40 -1.43 -18.19
C ARG A 116 0.76 -0.01 -18.64
N SER A 117 -0.19 0.93 -18.58
CA SER A 117 0.05 2.34 -18.93
C SER A 117 1.17 2.93 -18.09
N ALA A 118 1.13 2.74 -16.76
CA ALA A 118 2.15 3.24 -15.87
C ALA A 118 3.55 2.69 -16.18
N LEU A 119 3.65 1.40 -16.51
CA LEU A 119 4.93 0.78 -16.91
C LEU A 119 5.46 1.32 -18.25
N GLU A 120 4.57 1.56 -19.22
CA GLU A 120 4.93 2.15 -20.51
C GLU A 120 5.40 3.60 -20.32
N GLU A 121 4.67 4.40 -19.54
CA GLU A 121 5.03 5.79 -19.21
C GLU A 121 6.36 5.89 -18.48
N ASP A 122 6.61 5.02 -17.50
CA ASP A 122 7.87 5.00 -16.74
C ASP A 122 9.07 4.50 -17.57
N SER A 123 8.85 3.93 -18.75
CA SER A 123 9.90 3.44 -19.66
C SER A 123 10.40 4.48 -20.67
N HIS A 124 9.75 5.65 -20.74
CA HIS A 124 10.04 6.74 -21.69
C HIS A 124 10.77 7.92 -21.04
#